data_AF-H8I4W0-F1
#
_entry.id   AF-H8I4W0-F1
#
_cell.length_a   1.000
_cell.length_b   1.000
_cell.length_c   1.000
_cell.angle_alpha   90.00
_cell.angle_beta   90.00
_cell.angle_gamma   90.00
#
_symmetry.space_group_name_H-M   'P 1'
#
loop_
_entity.id
_entity.type
_entity.pdbx_description
1 polymer ?
#
loop_
_entity_poly.entity_id
_entity_poly.type
_entity_poly.pdbx_seq_one_letter_code
_entity_poly.pdbx_strand_id
1 'polypeptide(L)'
;MDSIASAAIKHASKRTRELLFQPLDLRFLALSSLRFPLNDRRSEELKRLTPYHKGTRILAMVAILMLLPALVLPFTSPIIGLNGVLALLFIYIAALIAVSIIVMPLEASLDAVLAIKYESGVSLSNAVRTFVGYALENPGQAASYMGAKLLLDMMLMTLVLLLFMPSLVTLIAIMLCLIKAVSAGASDVLGVAITGFLAAGALAMAAALLTMLLAVPISAFYGYYTEEAVRLMKEAAGGRE
;
A
#
# COMPACT_ATOMS: atom_id res chain seq x y z
N MET A 1 -10.46 27.44 -10.71
CA MET A 1 -11.09 26.14 -10.39
C MET A 1 -10.08 25.34 -9.58
N ASP A 2 -10.49 24.79 -8.43
CA ASP A 2 -9.67 23.80 -7.72
C ASP A 2 -9.42 22.60 -8.64
N SER A 3 -8.22 22.02 -8.62
CA SER A 3 -7.95 20.79 -9.35
C SER A 3 -8.81 19.65 -8.80
N ILE A 4 -9.13 18.64 -9.63
CA ILE A 4 -9.89 17.45 -9.19
C ILE A 4 -9.19 16.79 -8.01
N ALA A 5 -7.86 16.71 -8.03
CA ALA A 5 -7.08 16.18 -6.92
C ALA A 5 -7.31 16.95 -5.61
N SER A 6 -7.31 18.30 -5.65
CA SER A 6 -7.53 19.13 -4.47
C SER A 6 -8.94 18.96 -3.91
N ALA A 7 -9.96 18.96 -4.77
CA ALA A 7 -11.35 18.73 -4.38
C ALA A 7 -11.53 17.34 -3.77
N ALA A 8 -10.99 16.30 -4.41
CA ALA A 8 -11.05 14.92 -3.94
C ALA A 8 -10.32 14.72 -2.60
N ILE A 9 -9.15 15.34 -2.39
CA ILE A 9 -8.44 15.29 -1.11
C ILE A 9 -9.26 15.95 0.01
N LYS A 10 -9.83 17.14 -0.24
CA LYS A 10 -10.68 17.83 0.74
C LYS A 10 -11.91 16.98 1.11
N HIS A 11 -12.56 16.39 0.10
CA HIS A 11 -13.72 15.51 0.28
C HIS A 11 -13.33 14.26 1.09
N ALA A 12 -12.29 13.55 0.66
CA ALA A 12 -11.82 12.32 1.30
C ALA A 12 -11.41 12.55 2.76
N SER A 13 -10.69 13.64 3.04
CA SER A 13 -10.28 14.01 4.40
C SER A 13 -11.49 14.23 5.31
N LYS A 14 -12.50 14.98 4.82
CA LYS A 14 -13.72 15.27 5.57
C LYS A 14 -14.52 13.99 5.84
N ARG A 15 -14.81 13.19 4.81
CA ARG A 15 -15.63 11.98 4.93
C ARG A 15 -14.96 10.89 5.74
N THR A 16 -13.65 10.71 5.60
CA THR A 16 -12.88 9.77 6.44
C THR A 16 -12.93 10.18 7.91
N ARG A 17 -12.82 11.49 8.19
CA ARG A 17 -12.95 12.02 9.55
C ARG A 17 -14.34 11.78 10.13
N GLU A 18 -15.39 12.06 9.37
CA GLU A 18 -16.78 11.82 9.76
C GLU A 18 -17.03 10.34 10.04
N LEU A 19 -16.54 9.45 9.17
CA LEU A 19 -16.75 8.01 9.28
C LEU A 19 -16.05 7.39 10.49
N LEU A 20 -14.79 7.77 10.75
CA LEU A 20 -13.92 7.04 11.68
C LEU A 20 -13.70 7.76 13.02
N PHE A 21 -13.80 9.09 13.05
CA PHE A 21 -13.39 9.90 14.19
C PHE A 21 -14.53 10.72 14.81
N GLN A 22 -15.76 10.65 14.27
CA GLN A 22 -16.90 11.43 14.76
C GLN A 22 -18.19 10.59 14.92
N PRO A 23 -18.41 9.92 16.08
CA PRO A 23 -17.50 9.80 17.23
C PRO A 23 -16.40 8.77 17.02
N LEU A 24 -15.21 9.05 17.57
CA LEU A 24 -14.06 8.13 17.58
C LEU A 24 -14.43 6.85 18.33
N ASP A 25 -14.38 5.73 17.62
CA ASP A 25 -14.62 4.41 18.19
C ASP A 25 -13.39 3.53 17.95
N LEU A 26 -12.54 3.42 18.98
CA LEU A 26 -11.32 2.61 18.94
C LEU A 26 -11.65 1.11 18.82
N ARG A 27 -12.79 0.67 19.35
CA ARG A 27 -13.24 -0.71 19.24
C ARG A 27 -13.62 -1.03 17.80
N PHE A 28 -14.33 -0.12 17.13
CA PHE A 28 -14.62 -0.24 15.71
C PHE A 28 -13.34 -0.33 14.88
N LEU A 29 -12.37 0.57 15.10
CA LEU A 29 -11.10 0.56 14.37
C LEU A 29 -10.35 -0.77 14.56
N ALA A 30 -10.20 -1.21 15.81
CA ALA A 30 -9.51 -2.47 16.12
C ALA A 30 -10.21 -3.69 15.50
N LEU A 31 -11.53 -3.80 15.62
CA LEU A 31 -12.29 -4.94 15.09
C LEU A 31 -12.33 -4.93 13.56
N SER A 32 -12.43 -3.75 12.94
CA SER A 32 -12.38 -3.59 11.48
C SER A 32 -11.02 -3.95 10.91
N SER A 33 -9.92 -3.57 11.58
CA SER A 33 -8.55 -3.96 11.21
C SER A 33 -8.35 -5.48 11.27
N LEU A 34 -8.97 -6.14 12.25
CA LEU A 34 -8.96 -7.60 12.40
C LEU A 34 -9.97 -8.32 11.49
N ARG A 35 -10.72 -7.58 10.66
CA ARG A 35 -11.75 -8.11 9.75
C ARG A 35 -12.87 -8.87 10.45
N PHE A 36 -13.18 -8.54 11.70
CA PHE A 36 -14.36 -9.09 12.37
C PHE A 36 -15.63 -8.49 11.78
N PRO A 37 -16.67 -9.29 11.52
CA PRO A 37 -17.93 -8.78 11.00
C PRO A 37 -18.62 -7.93 12.08
N LEU A 38 -18.73 -6.64 11.81
CA LEU A 38 -19.58 -5.72 12.55
C LEU A 38 -20.82 -5.43 11.69
N ASN A 39 -22.00 -5.63 12.26
CA ASN A 39 -23.27 -5.25 11.64
C ASN A 39 -23.60 -3.79 11.97
N ASP A 40 -22.69 -2.89 11.65
CA ASP A 40 -22.84 -1.45 11.87
C ASP A 40 -22.76 -0.66 10.55
N ARG A 41 -23.37 0.52 10.54
CA ARG A 41 -23.42 1.39 9.34
C ARG A 41 -22.03 1.77 8.84
N ARG A 42 -21.02 1.86 9.72
CA ARG A 42 -19.65 2.23 9.32
C ARG A 42 -18.96 1.09 8.58
N SER A 43 -19.17 -0.16 9.00
CA SER A 43 -18.65 -1.32 8.29
C SER A 43 -19.34 -1.52 6.94
N GLU A 44 -20.63 -1.23 6.84
CA GLU A 44 -21.35 -1.20 5.56
C GLU A 44 -20.75 -0.16 4.61
N GLU A 45 -20.44 1.03 5.11
CA GLU A 45 -19.80 2.08 4.34
C GLU A 45 -18.38 1.69 3.89
N LEU A 46 -17.55 1.11 4.77
CA LEU A 46 -16.24 0.58 4.39
C LEU A 46 -16.34 -0.50 3.30
N LYS A 47 -17.36 -1.36 3.37
CA LYS A 47 -17.65 -2.35 2.33
C LYS A 47 -18.05 -1.68 1.02
N ARG A 48 -18.90 -0.66 1.05
CA ARG A 48 -19.29 0.15 -0.13
C ARG A 48 -18.09 0.77 -0.83
N LEU A 49 -17.08 1.21 -0.06
CA LEU A 49 -15.86 1.83 -0.59
C LEU A 49 -14.87 0.83 -1.22
N THR A 50 -15.07 -0.48 -1.05
CA THR A 50 -14.15 -1.52 -1.56
C THR A 50 -13.84 -1.44 -3.06
N PRO A 51 -14.82 -1.19 -3.96
CA PRO A 51 -14.56 -1.09 -5.39
C PRO A 51 -13.62 0.05 -5.77
N TYR A 52 -13.59 1.12 -4.97
CA TYR A 52 -12.88 2.37 -5.27
C TYR A 52 -11.39 2.34 -4.95
N HIS A 53 -10.92 1.36 -4.16
CA HIS A 53 -9.49 1.16 -3.86
C HIS A 53 -9.03 -0.28 -4.19
N LYS A 54 -9.81 -0.99 -5.02
CA LYS A 54 -9.59 -2.39 -5.36
C LYS A 54 -8.33 -2.61 -6.19
N GLY A 55 -8.00 -1.66 -7.07
CA GLY A 55 -6.80 -1.67 -7.88
C GLY A 55 -5.54 -1.60 -7.03
N THR A 56 -5.48 -0.67 -6.07
CA THR A 56 -4.36 -0.60 -5.10
C THR A 56 -4.22 -1.91 -4.32
N ARG A 57 -5.32 -2.56 -3.92
CA ARG A 57 -5.26 -3.89 -3.27
C ARG A 57 -4.69 -4.98 -4.18
N ILE A 58 -5.09 -5.02 -5.44
CA ILE A 58 -4.58 -6.00 -6.41
C ILE A 58 -3.09 -5.79 -6.63
N LEU A 59 -2.66 -4.54 -6.80
CA LEU A 59 -1.25 -4.21 -7.04
C LEU A 59 -0.38 -4.49 -5.82
N ALA A 60 -0.88 -4.22 -4.61
CA ALA A 60 -0.20 -4.62 -3.38
C ALA A 60 -0.02 -6.15 -3.29
N MET A 61 -1.04 -6.94 -3.68
CA MET A 61 -0.91 -8.40 -3.74
C MET A 61 0.13 -8.85 -4.78
N VAL A 62 0.11 -8.24 -5.98
CA VAL A 62 1.09 -8.53 -7.03
C VAL A 62 2.51 -8.18 -6.56
N ALA A 63 2.71 -7.05 -5.89
CA ALA A 63 4.00 -6.66 -5.33
C ALA A 63 4.51 -7.68 -4.30
N ILE A 64 3.65 -8.18 -3.41
CA ILE A 64 4.02 -9.24 -2.47
C ILE A 64 4.42 -10.52 -3.20
N LEU A 65 3.68 -10.94 -4.23
CA LEU A 65 4.03 -12.10 -5.04
C LEU A 65 5.37 -11.92 -5.76
N MET A 66 5.63 -10.70 -6.24
CA MET A 66 6.90 -10.37 -6.88
C MET A 66 8.08 -10.44 -5.92
N LEU A 67 7.89 -10.31 -4.61
CA LEU A 67 8.94 -10.45 -3.58
C LEU A 67 9.30 -11.91 -3.26
N LEU A 68 8.43 -12.89 -3.56
CA LEU A 68 8.67 -14.30 -3.25
C LEU A 68 9.97 -14.87 -3.84
N PRO A 69 10.36 -14.58 -5.10
CA PRO A 69 11.63 -15.05 -5.65
C PRO A 69 12.86 -14.57 -4.86
N ALA A 70 12.82 -13.37 -4.29
CA ALA A 70 13.90 -12.86 -3.45
C ALA A 70 14.10 -13.68 -2.17
N LEU A 71 13.01 -14.26 -1.64
CA LEU A 71 13.04 -15.13 -0.46
C LEU A 71 13.62 -16.51 -0.79
N VAL A 72 13.46 -16.98 -2.03
CA VAL A 72 13.98 -18.30 -2.48
C VAL A 72 15.45 -18.21 -2.91
N LEU A 73 15.89 -17.04 -3.38
CA LEU A 73 17.23 -16.78 -3.91
C LEU A 73 18.39 -17.18 -2.97
N PRO A 74 18.34 -16.95 -1.64
CA PRO A 74 19.38 -17.43 -0.73
C PRO A 74 19.50 -18.97 -0.69
N PHE A 75 18.40 -19.69 -0.89
CA PHE A 75 18.35 -21.15 -0.85
C PHE A 75 18.89 -21.81 -2.12
N THR A 76 19.07 -21.05 -3.20
CA THR A 76 19.73 -21.55 -4.43
C THR A 76 21.26 -21.49 -4.34
N SER A 77 21.81 -20.83 -3.30
CA SER A 77 23.26 -20.68 -3.10
C SER A 77 24.06 -21.99 -3.15
N PRO A 78 23.58 -23.17 -2.69
CA PRO A 78 24.35 -24.42 -2.79
C PRO A 78 24.47 -24.95 -4.23
N ILE A 79 23.59 -24.52 -5.14
CA ILE A 79 23.54 -25.02 -6.53
C ILE A 79 24.37 -24.15 -7.46
N ILE A 80 24.27 -22.82 -7.31
CA ILE A 80 24.85 -21.84 -8.26
C ILE A 80 25.99 -21.00 -7.66
N GLY A 81 26.31 -21.21 -6.37
CA GLY A 81 27.32 -20.46 -5.64
C GLY A 81 26.91 -19.01 -5.30
N LEU A 82 27.64 -18.40 -4.35
CA LEU A 82 27.35 -17.04 -3.84
C LEU A 82 27.40 -15.96 -4.93
N ASN A 83 28.36 -16.06 -5.86
CA ASN A 83 28.50 -15.13 -6.98
C ASN A 83 27.32 -15.24 -7.97
N GLY A 84 26.81 -16.45 -8.21
CA GLY A 84 25.62 -16.67 -9.01
C GLY A 84 24.36 -16.08 -8.37
N VAL A 85 24.23 -16.22 -7.05
CA VAL A 85 23.15 -15.59 -6.26
C VAL A 85 23.22 -14.06 -6.33
N LEU A 86 24.41 -13.46 -6.19
CA LEU A 86 24.59 -12.01 -6.29
C LEU A 86 24.25 -11.48 -7.70
N ALA A 87 24.66 -12.19 -8.75
CA ALA A 87 24.31 -11.82 -10.13
C ALA A 87 22.80 -11.89 -10.38
N LEU A 88 22.14 -12.97 -9.92
CA LEU A 88 20.68 -13.10 -10.02
C LEU A 88 19.94 -12.05 -9.19
N LEU A 89 20.45 -11.69 -8.01
CA LEU A 89 19.90 -10.62 -7.19
C LEU A 89 19.97 -9.27 -7.91
N PHE A 90 21.09 -8.97 -8.57
CA PHE A 90 21.24 -7.74 -9.35
C PHE A 90 20.26 -7.69 -10.53
N ILE A 91 20.16 -8.78 -11.31
CA ILE A 91 19.19 -8.90 -12.42
C ILE A 91 17.77 -8.73 -11.90
N TYR A 92 17.45 -9.36 -10.77
CA TYR A 92 16.14 -9.29 -10.14
C TYR A 92 15.79 -7.88 -9.67
N ILE A 93 16.73 -7.15 -9.04
CA ILE A 93 16.52 -5.75 -8.65
C ILE A 93 16.29 -4.87 -9.88
N ALA A 94 17.08 -5.04 -10.94
CA ALA A 94 16.91 -4.28 -12.18
C ALA A 94 15.54 -4.57 -12.82
N ALA A 95 15.12 -5.84 -12.84
CA ALA A 95 13.79 -6.24 -13.31
C ALA A 95 12.67 -5.63 -12.46
N LEU A 96 12.79 -5.62 -11.13
CA LEU A 96 11.82 -5.00 -10.24
C LEU A 96 11.68 -3.50 -10.49
N ILE A 97 12.80 -2.79 -10.69
CA ILE A 97 12.77 -1.36 -11.00
C ILE A 97 12.06 -1.12 -12.34
N ALA A 98 12.41 -1.89 -13.37
CA ALA A 98 11.78 -1.78 -14.69
C ALA A 98 10.27 -2.04 -14.63
N VAL A 99 9.85 -3.11 -13.93
CA VAL A 99 8.44 -3.43 -13.73
C VAL A 99 7.73 -2.34 -12.93
N SER A 100 8.36 -1.79 -11.89
CA SER A 100 7.77 -0.70 -11.08
C SER A 100 7.49 0.54 -11.93
N ILE A 101 8.42 0.93 -12.80
CA ILE A 101 8.23 2.07 -13.73
C ILE A 101 7.05 1.78 -14.68
N ILE A 102 6.96 0.56 -15.22
CA ILE A 102 5.89 0.15 -16.14
C ILE A 102 4.53 0.09 -15.44
N VAL A 103 4.50 -0.27 -14.15
CA VAL A 103 3.26 -0.45 -13.38
C VAL A 103 2.77 0.87 -12.77
N MET A 104 3.59 1.91 -12.61
CA MET A 104 3.15 3.21 -12.07
C MET A 104 1.89 3.79 -12.74
N PRO A 105 1.75 3.80 -14.09
CA PRO A 105 0.51 4.26 -14.73
C PRO A 105 -0.69 3.38 -14.41
N LEU A 106 -0.49 2.06 -14.31
CA LEU A 106 -1.53 1.11 -13.88
C LEU A 106 -1.93 1.39 -12.44
N GLU A 107 -0.99 1.60 -11.53
CA GLU A 107 -1.24 1.96 -10.15
C GLU A 107 -2.07 3.23 -10.01
N ALA A 108 -1.68 4.27 -10.73
CA ALA A 108 -2.37 5.54 -10.67
C ALA A 108 -3.77 5.53 -11.31
N SER A 109 -4.03 4.65 -12.29
CA SER A 109 -5.29 4.65 -13.07
C SER A 109 -6.27 3.52 -12.74
N LEU A 110 -5.80 2.37 -12.24
CA LEU A 110 -6.60 1.15 -12.09
C LEU A 110 -7.79 1.34 -11.15
N ASP A 111 -7.64 2.11 -10.08
CA ASP A 111 -8.74 2.42 -9.17
C ASP A 111 -9.84 3.24 -9.84
N ALA A 112 -9.47 4.26 -10.63
CA ALA A 112 -10.45 5.06 -11.36
C ALA A 112 -11.19 4.21 -12.40
N VAL A 113 -10.48 3.35 -13.12
CA VAL A 113 -11.09 2.42 -14.09
C VAL A 113 -12.06 1.46 -13.41
N LEU A 114 -11.68 0.87 -12.28
CA LEU A 114 -12.55 -0.07 -11.55
C LEU A 114 -13.76 0.64 -10.92
N ALA A 115 -13.60 1.88 -10.45
CA ALA A 115 -14.68 2.71 -9.95
C ALA A 115 -15.66 3.11 -11.07
N ILE A 116 -15.18 3.54 -12.24
CA ILE A 116 -16.02 3.83 -13.41
C ILE A 116 -16.82 2.58 -13.81
N LYS A 117 -16.15 1.42 -13.88
CA LYS A 117 -16.80 0.15 -14.18
C LYS A 117 -17.92 -0.16 -13.18
N TYR A 118 -17.65 0.02 -11.88
CA TYR A 118 -18.60 -0.24 -10.80
C TYR A 118 -19.81 0.69 -10.87
N GLU A 119 -19.61 2.00 -11.02
CA GLU A 119 -20.68 2.98 -11.01
C GLU A 119 -21.52 2.98 -12.28
N SER A 120 -20.90 2.78 -13.45
CA SER A 120 -21.58 2.83 -14.74
C SER A 120 -22.08 1.46 -15.21
N GLY A 121 -21.77 0.38 -14.50
CA GLY A 121 -22.19 -0.99 -14.87
C GLY A 121 -21.64 -1.48 -16.21
N VAL A 122 -20.54 -0.91 -16.68
CA VAL A 122 -19.96 -1.20 -18.01
C VAL A 122 -18.90 -2.31 -17.98
N SER A 123 -18.51 -2.81 -19.15
CA SER A 123 -17.38 -3.73 -19.29
C SER A 123 -16.04 -3.05 -18.92
N LEU A 124 -15.03 -3.83 -18.54
CA LEU A 124 -13.70 -3.29 -18.20
C LEU A 124 -13.07 -2.53 -19.39
N SER A 125 -13.22 -3.06 -20.60
CA SER A 125 -12.72 -2.41 -21.83
C SER A 125 -13.35 -1.02 -22.03
N ASN A 126 -14.66 -0.91 -21.79
CA ASN A 126 -15.36 0.38 -21.90
C ASN A 126 -14.91 1.34 -20.79
N ALA A 127 -14.76 0.89 -19.55
CA ALA A 127 -14.27 1.72 -18.46
C ALA A 127 -12.84 2.26 -18.73
N VAL A 128 -11.95 1.42 -19.28
CA VAL A 128 -10.62 1.85 -19.72
C VAL A 128 -10.72 2.91 -20.80
N ARG A 129 -11.55 2.69 -21.82
CA ARG A 129 -11.77 3.69 -22.89
C ARG A 129 -12.31 5.00 -22.35
N THR A 130 -13.24 4.97 -21.40
CA THR A 130 -13.78 6.17 -20.75
C THR A 130 -12.69 6.94 -20.01
N PHE A 131 -11.87 6.25 -19.21
CA PHE A 131 -10.77 6.90 -18.49
C PHE A 131 -9.71 7.47 -19.43
N VAL A 132 -9.33 6.72 -20.47
CA VAL A 132 -8.35 7.17 -21.47
C VAL A 132 -8.89 8.35 -22.26
N GLY A 133 -10.15 8.32 -22.69
CA GLY A 133 -10.82 9.45 -23.34
C GLY A 133 -10.77 10.70 -22.48
N TYR A 134 -11.14 10.57 -21.20
CA TYR A 134 -11.02 11.67 -20.24
C TYR A 134 -9.58 12.18 -20.09
N ALA A 135 -8.59 11.28 -19.99
CA ALA A 135 -7.18 11.66 -19.83
C ALA A 135 -6.62 12.38 -21.06
N LEU A 136 -7.08 12.03 -22.27
CA LEU A 136 -6.69 12.72 -23.49
C LEU A 136 -7.34 14.10 -23.61
N GLU A 137 -8.59 14.24 -23.17
CA GLU A 137 -9.32 15.50 -23.21
C GLU A 137 -8.88 16.48 -22.09
N ASN A 138 -8.52 15.95 -20.92
CA ASN A 138 -8.16 16.73 -19.74
C ASN A 138 -6.84 16.24 -19.10
N PRO A 139 -5.71 16.27 -19.83
CA PRO A 139 -4.45 15.64 -19.39
C PRO A 139 -3.91 16.23 -18.09
N GLY A 140 -4.04 17.55 -17.88
CA GLY A 140 -3.61 18.19 -16.64
C GLY A 140 -4.39 17.74 -15.41
N GLN A 141 -5.70 17.52 -15.53
CA GLN A 141 -6.54 17.07 -14.42
C GLN A 141 -6.30 15.59 -14.13
N ALA A 142 -6.21 14.75 -15.17
CA ALA A 142 -5.85 13.33 -15.03
C ALA A 142 -4.46 13.16 -14.39
N ALA A 143 -3.45 13.89 -14.86
CA ALA A 143 -2.12 13.89 -14.27
C ALA A 143 -2.13 14.37 -12.81
N SER A 144 -2.93 15.39 -12.47
CA SER A 144 -3.05 15.86 -11.08
C SER A 144 -3.61 14.79 -10.14
N TYR A 145 -4.64 14.05 -10.59
CA TYR A 145 -5.23 12.94 -9.85
C TYR A 145 -4.23 11.80 -9.67
N MET A 146 -3.59 11.39 -10.77
CA MET A 146 -2.60 10.30 -10.78
C MET A 146 -1.39 10.64 -9.92
N GLY A 147 -0.86 11.85 -10.02
CA GLY A 147 0.29 12.32 -9.24
C GLY A 147 -0.02 12.42 -7.75
N ALA A 148 -1.18 12.94 -7.37
CA ALA A 148 -1.61 12.98 -5.98
C ALA A 148 -1.77 11.57 -5.39
N LYS A 149 -2.31 10.63 -6.17
CA LYS A 149 -2.40 9.22 -5.76
C LYS A 149 -1.02 8.61 -5.50
N LEU A 150 -0.09 8.75 -6.45
CA LEU A 150 1.28 8.23 -6.31
C LEU A 150 2.02 8.86 -5.11
N LEU A 151 1.83 10.16 -4.85
CA LEU A 151 2.39 10.82 -3.68
C LEU A 151 1.86 10.22 -2.38
N LEU A 152 0.56 9.94 -2.31
CA LEU A 152 -0.05 9.26 -1.16
C LEU A 152 0.52 7.84 -1.00
N ASP A 153 0.61 7.07 -2.07
CA ASP A 153 1.20 5.73 -2.06
C ASP A 153 2.65 5.76 -1.53
N MET A 154 3.47 6.71 -2.01
CA MET A 154 4.84 6.91 -1.52
C MET A 154 4.91 7.32 -0.05
N MET A 155 4.06 8.22 0.40
CA MET A 155 3.99 8.64 1.81
C MET A 155 3.61 7.48 2.72
N LEU A 156 2.64 6.66 2.30
CA LEU A 156 2.19 5.50 3.06
C LEU A 156 3.25 4.41 3.12
N MET A 157 3.91 4.12 1.99
CA MET A 157 5.02 3.17 1.98
C MET A 157 6.17 3.64 2.89
N THR A 158 6.49 4.93 2.86
CA THR A 158 7.50 5.52 3.74
C THR A 158 7.10 5.38 5.20
N LEU A 159 5.85 5.68 5.56
CA LEU A 159 5.34 5.54 6.92
C LEU A 159 5.42 4.09 7.41
N VAL A 160 4.98 3.13 6.57
CA VAL A 160 5.08 1.70 6.90
C VAL A 160 6.53 1.29 7.10
N LEU A 161 7.44 1.66 6.20
CA LEU A 161 8.87 1.36 6.36
C LEU A 161 9.44 1.93 7.66
N LEU A 162 9.09 3.18 7.99
CA LEU A 162 9.51 3.82 9.26
C LEU A 162 9.00 3.06 10.49
N LEU A 163 7.81 2.47 10.46
CA LEU A 163 7.30 1.63 11.55
C LEU A 163 8.14 0.37 11.76
N PHE A 164 8.70 -0.21 10.69
CA PHE A 164 9.55 -1.42 10.76
C PHE A 164 11.03 -1.10 11.01
N MET A 165 11.49 0.14 10.83
CA MET A 165 12.89 0.55 11.03
C MET A 165 13.44 0.20 12.44
N PRO A 166 12.73 0.42 13.57
CA PRO A 166 13.24 0.03 14.89
C PRO A 166 13.54 -1.47 15.01
N SER A 167 12.71 -2.32 14.40
CA SER A 167 12.94 -3.77 14.37
C SER A 167 14.20 -4.12 13.58
N LEU A 168 14.41 -3.46 12.42
CA LEU A 168 15.59 -3.68 11.59
C LEU A 168 16.88 -3.23 12.28
N VAL A 169 16.88 -2.03 12.89
CA VAL A 169 18.03 -1.50 13.64
C VAL A 169 18.37 -2.41 14.82
N THR A 170 17.35 -2.87 15.55
CA THR A 170 17.53 -3.82 16.67
C THR A 170 18.19 -5.11 16.17
N LEU A 171 17.68 -5.69 15.08
CA LEU A 171 18.24 -6.92 14.49
C LEU A 171 19.70 -6.75 14.05
N ILE A 172 20.04 -5.62 13.41
CA ILE A 172 21.42 -5.29 13.02
C ILE A 172 22.32 -5.16 14.24
N ALA A 173 21.88 -4.44 15.28
CA ALA A 173 22.65 -4.26 16.51
C ALA A 173 22.93 -5.61 17.19
N ILE A 174 21.94 -6.50 17.26
CA ILE A 174 22.09 -7.85 17.81
C ILE A 174 23.07 -8.66 16.98
N MET A 175 22.96 -8.64 15.65
CA MET A 175 23.91 -9.33 14.77
C MET A 175 25.34 -8.86 15.00
N LEU A 176 25.57 -7.55 15.13
CA LEU A 176 26.89 -7.00 15.45
C LEU A 176 27.40 -7.43 16.84
N CYS A 177 26.51 -7.48 17.85
CA CYS A 177 26.83 -7.99 19.18
C CYS A 177 27.19 -9.48 19.16
N LEU A 178 26.46 -10.30 18.39
CA LEU A 178 26.73 -11.72 18.23
C LEU A 178 28.07 -11.97 17.54
N ILE A 179 28.36 -11.26 16.45
CA ILE A 179 29.66 -11.34 15.76
C ILE A 179 30.79 -11.06 16.76
N LYS A 180 30.68 -9.98 17.54
CA LYS A 180 31.68 -9.62 18.57
C LYS A 180 31.81 -10.68 19.67
N ALA A 181 30.69 -11.21 20.17
CA ALA A 181 30.68 -12.22 21.23
C ALA A 181 31.29 -13.55 20.79
N VAL A 182 31.01 -13.98 19.55
CA VAL A 182 31.64 -15.16 18.95
C VAL A 182 33.15 -14.94 18.75
N SER A 183 33.56 -13.79 18.22
CA SER A 183 34.99 -13.46 18.06
C SER A 183 35.75 -13.36 19.39
N ALA A 184 35.06 -13.05 20.49
CA ALA A 184 35.63 -12.96 21.83
C ALA A 184 35.60 -14.29 22.61
N GLY A 185 35.02 -15.37 22.06
CA GLY A 185 34.91 -16.66 22.74
C GLY A 185 33.97 -16.65 23.95
N ALA A 186 32.99 -15.75 23.99
CA ALA A 186 32.05 -15.66 25.10
C ALA A 186 31.12 -16.87 25.16
N SER A 187 30.74 -17.30 26.37
CA SER A 187 29.84 -18.44 26.59
C SER A 187 28.35 -18.09 26.44
N ASP A 188 27.97 -16.81 26.54
CA ASP A 188 26.57 -16.34 26.57
C ASP A 188 26.03 -15.87 25.20
N VAL A 189 26.59 -16.38 24.10
CA VAL A 189 26.17 -16.02 22.74
C VAL A 189 24.69 -16.38 22.50
N LEU A 190 24.23 -17.50 23.07
CA LEU A 190 22.86 -17.98 22.90
C LEU A 190 21.83 -17.10 23.61
N GLY A 191 22.11 -16.63 24.84
CA GLY A 191 21.22 -15.75 25.60
C GLY A 191 21.02 -14.39 24.92
N VAL A 192 22.10 -13.82 24.38
CA VAL A 192 22.06 -12.58 23.60
C VAL A 192 21.27 -12.75 22.30
N ALA A 193 21.43 -13.88 21.60
CA ALA A 193 20.70 -14.17 20.37
C ALA A 193 19.19 -14.28 20.61
N ILE A 194 18.78 -15.03 21.64
CA ILE A 194 17.37 -15.23 21.99
C ILE A 194 16.72 -13.92 22.43
N THR A 195 17.36 -13.19 23.34
CA THR A 195 16.84 -11.91 23.83
C THR A 195 16.68 -10.91 22.70
N GLY A 196 17.68 -10.87 21.81
CA GLY A 196 17.63 -10.02 20.64
C GLY A 196 16.51 -10.39 19.66
N PHE A 197 16.35 -11.68 19.35
CA PHE A 197 15.30 -12.16 18.47
C PHE A 197 13.90 -11.84 19.03
N LEU A 198 13.70 -12.03 20.34
CA LEU A 198 12.44 -11.69 21.01
C LEU A 198 12.14 -10.19 20.97
N ALA A 199 13.14 -9.34 21.23
CA ALA A 199 12.98 -7.89 21.18
C ALA A 199 12.65 -7.40 19.75
N ALA A 200 13.37 -7.88 18.74
CA ALA A 200 13.08 -7.56 17.34
C ALA A 200 11.70 -8.08 16.92
N GLY A 201 11.35 -9.31 17.30
CA GLY A 201 10.04 -9.90 17.03
C GLY A 201 8.88 -9.10 17.66
N ALA A 202 9.02 -8.64 18.90
CA ALA A 202 8.03 -7.81 19.57
C ALA A 202 7.84 -6.46 18.86
N LEU A 203 8.94 -5.81 18.43
CA LEU A 203 8.89 -4.56 17.67
C LEU A 203 8.25 -4.75 16.29
N ALA A 204 8.60 -5.83 15.57
CA ALA A 204 7.98 -6.17 14.29
C ALA A 204 6.48 -6.43 14.43
N MET A 205 6.07 -7.11 15.49
CA MET A 205 4.65 -7.36 15.78
C MET A 205 3.91 -6.07 16.07
N ALA A 206 4.48 -5.16 16.88
CA ALA A 206 3.90 -3.84 17.14
C ALA A 206 3.76 -3.01 15.85
N ALA A 207 4.78 -3.03 14.98
CA ALA A 207 4.74 -2.37 13.67
C ALA A 207 3.64 -2.94 12.75
N ALA A 208 3.50 -4.27 12.73
CA ALA A 208 2.44 -4.95 11.97
C ALA A 208 1.04 -4.57 12.49
N LEU A 209 0.83 -4.55 13.80
CA LEU A 209 -0.43 -4.12 14.41
C LEU A 209 -0.76 -2.66 14.09
N LEU A 210 0.22 -1.77 14.16
CA LEU A 210 0.06 -0.36 13.80
C LEU A 210 -0.29 -0.20 12.31
N THR A 211 0.34 -0.98 11.44
CA THR A 211 0.04 -0.97 9.99
C THR A 211 -1.38 -1.47 9.73
N MET A 212 -1.85 -2.51 10.43
CA MET A 212 -3.24 -2.98 10.35
C MET A 212 -4.25 -1.93 10.83
N LEU A 213 -3.92 -1.18 11.89
CA LEU A 213 -4.74 -0.07 12.39
C LEU A 213 -4.83 1.08 11.38
N LEU A 214 -3.72 1.40 10.71
CA LEU A 214 -3.67 2.43 9.67
C LEU A 214 -4.37 2.00 8.38
N ALA A 215 -4.44 0.70 8.09
CA ALA A 215 -5.06 0.20 6.86
C ALA A 215 -6.55 0.62 6.73
N VAL A 216 -7.28 0.74 7.84
CA VAL A 216 -8.70 1.15 7.84
C VAL A 216 -8.89 2.62 7.40
N PRO A 217 -8.28 3.63 8.07
CA PRO A 217 -8.37 5.02 7.62
C PRO A 217 -7.79 5.25 6.23
N ILE A 218 -6.72 4.54 5.87
CA ILE A 218 -6.14 4.60 4.52
C ILE A 218 -7.15 4.10 3.48
N SER A 219 -7.77 2.94 3.70
CA SER A 219 -8.73 2.36 2.75
C SER A 219 -9.97 3.25 2.59
N ALA A 220 -10.45 3.84 3.70
CA ALA A 220 -11.55 4.81 3.67
C ALA A 220 -11.16 6.06 2.87
N PHE A 221 -9.96 6.60 3.12
CA PHE A 221 -9.45 7.77 2.40
C PHE A 221 -9.35 7.52 0.90
N TYR A 222 -8.71 6.42 0.47
CA TYR A 222 -8.64 6.06 -0.96
C TYR A 222 -10.02 5.88 -1.57
N GLY A 223 -10.92 5.22 -0.85
CA GLY A 223 -12.29 5.00 -1.30
C GLY A 223 -12.99 6.32 -1.64
N TYR A 224 -13.01 7.25 -0.69
CA TYR A 224 -13.65 8.56 -0.89
C TYR A 224 -12.90 9.46 -1.89
N TYR A 225 -11.57 9.35 -1.95
CA TYR A 225 -10.75 10.10 -2.90
C TYR A 225 -11.07 9.68 -4.34
N THR A 226 -11.08 8.38 -4.61
CA THR A 226 -11.39 7.86 -5.95
C THR A 226 -12.87 8.04 -6.31
N GLU A 227 -13.80 7.88 -5.36
CA GLU A 227 -15.22 8.17 -5.57
C GLU A 227 -15.44 9.60 -6.05
N GLU A 228 -14.93 10.58 -5.30
CA GLU A 228 -15.10 12.00 -5.66
C GLU A 228 -14.37 12.36 -6.96
N ALA A 229 -13.17 11.81 -7.17
CA ALA A 229 -12.43 12.04 -8.41
C ALA A 229 -13.21 11.53 -9.63
N VAL A 230 -13.78 10.32 -9.57
CA VAL A 230 -14.56 9.75 -10.68
C VAL A 230 -15.86 10.53 -10.91
N ARG A 231 -16.54 10.97 -9.85
CA ARG A 231 -17.71 11.85 -9.97
C ARG A 231 -17.38 13.13 -10.74
N LEU A 232 -16.30 13.81 -10.35
CA LEU A 232 -15.86 15.05 -11.00
C LEU A 232 -15.39 14.83 -12.45
N MET A 233 -14.73 13.70 -12.73
CA MET A 233 -14.36 13.32 -14.10
C MET A 233 -15.60 13.13 -14.98
N LYS A 234 -16.64 12.49 -14.45
CA LYS A 234 -17.92 12.28 -15.15
C LYS A 234 -18.67 13.58 -15.38
N GLU A 235 -18.73 14.47 -14.39
CA GLU A 235 -19.36 15.80 -14.54
C GLU A 235 -18.66 16.64 -15.61
N ALA A 236 -17.33 16.60 -15.64
CA ALA A 236 -16.54 17.27 -16.68
C ALA A 236 -16.77 16.69 -18.08
N ALA A 237 -17.12 15.39 -18.18
CA ALA A 237 -17.45 14.72 -19.44
C ALA A 237 -18.93 14.91 -19.85
N GLY A 238 -19.86 14.96 -18.89
CA GLY A 238 -21.32 15.02 -19.11
C GLY A 238 -21.92 16.43 -19.19
N GLY A 239 -21.18 17.48 -18.82
CA GLY A 239 -21.62 18.88 -18.97
C GLY A 239 -21.63 19.42 -20.41
N ARG A 240 -21.68 18.54 -21.42
CA ARG A 240 -21.66 18.87 -22.86
C ARG A 240 -22.80 18.21 -23.65
N GLU A 241 -23.82 17.68 -22.97
CA GLU A 241 -25.10 17.27 -23.58
C GLU A 241 -26.14 18.38 -23.49
#